data_AF-A0A2G2H0A7-F1
#
_entry.id   AF-A0A2G2H0A7-F1
#
_cell.length_a   1.000
_cell.length_b   1.000
_cell.length_c   1.000
_cell.angle_alpha   90.00
_cell.angle_beta   90.00
_cell.angle_gamma   90.00
#
_symmetry.space_group_name_H-M   'P 1'
#
loop_
_entity.id
_entity.type
_entity.pdbx_description
1 polymer ?
#
loop_
_entity_poly.entity_id
_entity_poly.type
_entity_poly.pdbx_seq_one_letter_code
_entity_poly.pdbx_strand_id
1 'polypeptide(L)'
;MRLSIVLLGTLLLATVLAGCTHVRSSQDVELSGEGTWLVLPMVNRTATPQAGLRAAAIVESVLYRHGVNNVTRYPESDNEGVLFEGTSAANRKNMNQWVASQSAQYVVSGVVHEWRYKTGVDGEPAVGVMIEIRELPEGRIVYSGTGSRAGWARQSLSETGQKVIDKLLAPVVQ
;
A
#
# COMPACT_ATOMS: atom_id res chain seq x y z
N MET A 1 -21.64 5.64 -41.54
CA MET A 1 -21.57 6.84 -40.67
C MET A 1 -22.33 6.66 -39.36
N ARG A 2 -23.64 6.34 -39.36
CA ARG A 2 -24.43 6.15 -38.11
C ARG A 2 -23.94 4.97 -37.24
N LEU A 3 -23.58 3.84 -37.86
CA LEU A 3 -23.04 2.67 -37.15
C LEU A 3 -21.68 2.96 -36.47
N SER A 4 -20.85 3.79 -37.13
CA SER A 4 -19.54 4.21 -36.62
C SER A 4 -19.66 5.12 -35.40
N ILE A 5 -20.67 6.00 -35.36
CA ILE A 5 -20.94 6.90 -34.23
C ILE A 5 -21.46 6.12 -33.02
N VAL A 6 -22.31 5.12 -33.24
CA VAL A 6 -22.80 4.24 -32.16
C VAL A 6 -21.65 3.40 -31.58
N LEU A 7 -20.78 2.83 -32.43
CA LEU A 7 -19.60 2.07 -31.98
C LEU A 7 -18.64 2.95 -31.16
N LEU A 8 -18.36 4.16 -31.64
CA LEU A 8 -17.48 5.11 -30.96
C LEU A 8 -18.08 5.57 -29.63
N GLY A 9 -19.41 5.78 -29.58
CA GLY A 9 -20.15 6.11 -28.37
C GLY A 9 -20.12 4.99 -27.33
N THR A 10 -20.28 3.73 -27.73
CA THR A 10 -20.16 2.58 -26.83
C THR A 10 -18.74 2.37 -26.32
N LEU A 11 -17.73 2.61 -27.15
CA LEU A 11 -16.32 2.50 -26.74
C LEU A 11 -15.94 3.61 -25.75
N LEU A 12 -16.45 4.83 -25.96
CA LEU A 12 -16.24 5.96 -25.06
C LEU A 12 -16.97 5.79 -23.71
N LEU A 13 -18.14 5.14 -23.71
CA LEU A 13 -18.88 4.85 -22.48
C LEU A 13 -18.22 3.73 -21.66
N ALA A 14 -17.62 2.73 -22.32
CA ALA A 14 -16.91 1.63 -21.68
C ALA A 14 -15.64 2.07 -20.94
N THR A 15 -14.97 3.15 -21.39
CA THR A 15 -13.73 3.64 -20.75
C THR A 15 -13.98 4.50 -19.51
N VAL A 16 -15.17 5.11 -19.36
CA VAL A 16 -15.49 5.99 -18.23
C VAL A 16 -15.86 5.20 -16.95
N LEU A 17 -16.17 3.91 -17.07
CA LEU A 17 -16.49 3.02 -15.93
C LEU A 17 -15.23 2.36 -15.33
N ALA A 18 -14.05 2.95 -15.46
CA ALA A 18 -12.88 2.48 -14.72
C ALA A 18 -12.93 3.03 -13.28
N GLY A 19 -13.04 2.16 -12.26
CA GLY A 19 -13.02 2.61 -10.86
C GLY A 19 -11.78 3.47 -10.59
N CYS A 20 -12.01 4.74 -10.25
CA CYS A 20 -10.94 5.71 -10.02
C CYS A 20 -10.20 5.36 -8.73
N THR A 21 -8.87 5.43 -8.79
CA THR A 21 -8.04 5.43 -7.58
C THR A 21 -7.73 6.86 -7.24
N HIS A 22 -8.06 7.28 -6.04
CA HIS A 22 -7.72 8.60 -5.53
C HIS A 22 -6.41 8.50 -4.76
N VAL A 23 -5.43 9.32 -5.11
CA VAL A 23 -4.14 9.41 -4.42
C VAL A 23 -3.87 10.87 -4.09
N ARG A 24 -3.33 11.12 -2.90
CA ARG A 24 -2.74 12.40 -2.49
C ARG A 24 -1.40 12.11 -1.83
N SER A 25 -0.33 12.76 -2.27
CA SER A 25 1.00 12.59 -1.72
C SER A 25 1.70 13.92 -1.50
N SER A 26 2.72 13.90 -0.64
CA SER A 26 3.77 14.93 -0.63
C SER A 26 4.49 14.99 -1.98
N GLN A 27 5.21 16.10 -2.22
CA GLN A 27 6.01 16.49 -3.39
C GLN A 27 6.54 15.37 -4.30
N ASP A 28 6.78 15.69 -5.58
CA ASP A 28 7.53 14.85 -6.51
C ASP A 28 8.95 14.61 -5.97
N VAL A 29 9.16 13.45 -5.36
CA VAL A 29 10.41 13.00 -4.78
C VAL A 29 10.87 11.74 -5.50
N GLU A 30 12.16 11.67 -5.79
CA GLU A 30 12.80 10.48 -6.36
C GLU A 30 13.61 9.81 -5.26
N LEU A 31 13.24 8.58 -4.91
CA LEU A 31 13.90 7.75 -3.90
C LEU A 31 14.66 6.62 -4.60
N SER A 32 15.94 6.49 -4.28
CA SER A 32 16.79 5.45 -4.84
C SER A 32 16.35 4.06 -4.40
N GLY A 33 16.21 3.13 -5.34
CA GLY A 33 16.02 1.69 -5.08
C GLY A 33 17.29 0.98 -4.61
N GLU A 34 18.44 1.66 -4.65
CA GLU A 34 19.69 1.14 -4.10
C GLU A 34 19.63 0.98 -2.57
N GLY A 35 20.54 0.17 -2.03
CA GLY A 35 20.62 -0.08 -0.60
C GLY A 35 19.47 -0.94 -0.05
N THR A 36 19.26 -0.86 1.26
CA THR A 36 18.25 -1.67 1.98
C THR A 36 17.05 -0.81 2.34
N TRP A 37 15.86 -1.29 1.97
CA TRP A 37 14.58 -0.75 2.40
C TRP A 37 13.99 -1.64 3.49
N LEU A 38 13.51 -1.03 4.58
CA LEU A 38 12.79 -1.74 5.62
C LEU A 38 11.29 -1.61 5.41
N VAL A 39 10.54 -2.67 5.68
CA VAL A 39 9.07 -2.62 5.67
C VAL A 39 8.54 -3.04 7.04
N LEU A 40 7.86 -2.11 7.70
CA LEU A 40 7.15 -2.37 8.95
C LEU A 40 5.72 -2.89 8.68
N PRO A 41 5.16 -3.69 9.60
CA PRO A 41 3.74 -3.98 9.62
C PRO A 41 2.93 -2.68 9.62
N MET A 42 1.92 -2.58 8.76
CA MET A 42 1.04 -1.42 8.78
C MET A 42 0.06 -1.50 9.95
N VAL A 43 -0.28 -0.36 10.51
CA VAL A 43 -1.33 -0.25 11.52
C VAL A 43 -2.67 -0.62 10.88
N ASN A 44 -3.36 -1.62 11.42
CA ASN A 44 -4.67 -2.02 10.93
C ASN A 44 -5.78 -1.28 11.69
N ARG A 45 -6.50 -0.36 11.03
CA ARG A 45 -7.69 0.32 11.58
C ARG A 45 -8.99 -0.26 11.04
N THR A 46 -8.96 -1.50 10.58
CA THR A 46 -10.12 -2.19 10.01
C THR A 46 -10.52 -3.38 10.88
N ALA A 47 -11.72 -3.90 10.66
CA ALA A 47 -12.16 -5.16 11.26
C ALA A 47 -11.58 -6.41 10.55
N THR A 48 -10.84 -6.24 9.44
CA THR A 48 -10.30 -7.36 8.68
C THR A 48 -9.01 -7.86 9.32
N PRO A 49 -8.93 -9.12 9.76
CA PRO A 49 -7.73 -9.67 10.37
C PRO A 49 -6.51 -9.51 9.47
N GLN A 50 -5.38 -9.11 10.09
CA GLN A 50 -4.08 -9.00 9.44
C GLN A 50 -4.04 -8.08 8.20
N ALA A 51 -4.99 -7.17 7.99
CA ALA A 51 -4.99 -6.29 6.82
C ALA A 51 -3.68 -5.48 6.72
N GLY A 52 -3.11 -5.10 7.87
CA GLY A 52 -1.82 -4.42 7.95
C GLY A 52 -0.63 -5.26 7.45
N LEU A 53 -0.56 -6.54 7.85
CA LEU A 53 0.47 -7.48 7.36
C LEU A 53 0.29 -7.76 5.87
N ARG A 54 -0.95 -7.93 5.41
CA ARG A 54 -1.26 -8.13 3.98
C ARG A 54 -0.82 -6.92 3.13
N ALA A 55 -1.08 -5.71 3.62
CA ALA A 55 -0.66 -4.49 2.94
C ALA A 55 0.88 -4.34 2.93
N ALA A 56 1.56 -4.68 4.02
CA ALA A 56 3.03 -4.68 4.10
C ALA A 56 3.66 -5.67 3.10
N ALA A 57 3.11 -6.88 2.98
CA ALA A 57 3.57 -7.87 1.99
C ALA A 57 3.39 -7.37 0.54
N ILE A 58 2.30 -6.65 0.25
CA ILE A 58 2.09 -6.03 -1.06
C ILE A 58 3.09 -4.88 -1.29
N VAL A 59 3.36 -4.05 -0.27
CA VAL A 59 4.39 -3.00 -0.37
C VAL A 59 5.72 -3.58 -0.78
N GLU A 60 6.20 -4.63 -0.13
CA GLU A 60 7.47 -5.25 -0.51
C GLU A 60 7.49 -5.75 -1.95
N SER A 61 6.43 -6.45 -2.38
CA SER A 61 6.33 -6.90 -3.76
C SER A 61 6.33 -5.74 -4.76
N VAL A 62 5.73 -4.61 -4.40
CA VAL A 62 5.71 -3.39 -5.23
C VAL A 62 7.07 -2.70 -5.23
N LEU A 63 7.79 -2.66 -4.11
CA LEU A 63 9.16 -2.13 -4.03
C LEU A 63 10.10 -2.91 -4.96
N TYR A 64 10.10 -4.24 -4.88
CA TYR A 64 10.89 -5.07 -5.80
C TYR A 64 10.49 -4.88 -7.26
N ARG A 65 9.19 -4.73 -7.55
CA ARG A 65 8.69 -4.49 -8.91
C ARG A 65 9.26 -3.20 -9.52
N HIS A 66 9.52 -2.19 -8.71
CA HIS A 66 10.00 -0.87 -9.15
C HIS A 66 11.50 -0.65 -8.91
N GLY A 67 12.29 -1.71 -8.74
CA GLY A 67 13.76 -1.62 -8.79
C GLY A 67 14.46 -1.58 -7.44
N VAL A 68 13.75 -1.73 -6.32
CA VAL A 68 14.43 -1.87 -5.01
C VAL A 68 15.20 -3.18 -4.94
N ASN A 69 16.50 -3.09 -4.69
CA ASN A 69 17.40 -4.24 -4.73
C ASN A 69 17.28 -5.14 -3.49
N ASN A 70 17.05 -4.55 -2.31
CA ASN A 70 16.96 -5.28 -1.06
C ASN A 70 15.85 -4.74 -0.16
N VAL A 71 14.87 -5.59 0.15
CA VAL A 71 13.77 -5.28 1.08
C VAL A 71 13.82 -6.25 2.27
N THR A 72 13.90 -5.69 3.48
CA THR A 72 13.87 -6.45 4.73
C THR A 72 12.58 -6.14 5.49
N ARG A 73 11.75 -7.16 5.74
CA ARG A 73 10.57 -7.03 6.61
C ARG A 73 10.93 -7.13 8.08
N TYR A 74 10.17 -6.42 8.92
CA TYR A 74 10.16 -6.70 10.36
C TYR A 74 9.83 -8.19 10.61
N PRO A 75 10.59 -8.90 11.45
CA PRO A 75 10.34 -10.31 11.70
C PRO A 75 9.01 -10.48 12.45
N GLU A 76 8.12 -11.31 11.90
CA GLU A 76 6.94 -11.79 12.61
C GLU A 76 7.42 -12.77 13.68
N SER A 77 7.08 -12.55 14.95
CA SER A 77 7.35 -13.54 15.99
C SER A 77 6.27 -14.61 15.98
N ASP A 78 6.65 -15.88 16.12
CA ASP A 78 5.77 -17.06 15.97
C ASP A 78 4.50 -17.04 16.84
N ASN A 79 4.43 -16.21 17.88
CA ASN A 79 3.29 -16.08 18.79
C ASN A 79 2.32 -14.92 18.49
N GLU A 80 2.62 -14.05 17.53
CA GLU A 80 1.79 -12.86 17.22
C GLU A 80 0.96 -13.01 15.94
N GLY A 81 1.09 -14.14 15.24
CA GLY A 81 0.63 -14.36 13.86
C GLY A 81 -0.86 -14.14 13.59
N VAL A 82 -1.72 -14.00 14.61
CA VAL A 82 -3.16 -13.70 14.42
C VAL A 82 -3.56 -12.31 14.94
N LEU A 83 -2.78 -11.72 15.86
CA LEU A 83 -3.15 -10.52 16.61
C LEU A 83 -2.01 -9.48 16.67
N PHE A 84 -1.13 -9.43 15.68
CA PHE A 84 -0.14 -8.34 15.62
C PHE A 84 -0.85 -6.98 15.68
N GLU A 85 -0.70 -6.31 16.82
CA GLU A 85 -1.23 -4.99 17.06
C GLU A 85 -0.10 -3.97 17.00
N GLY A 86 0.11 -3.39 15.81
CA GLY A 86 1.14 -2.36 15.59
C GLY A 86 0.93 -1.06 16.37
N THR A 87 -0.24 -0.87 17.00
CA THR A 87 -0.57 0.28 17.85
C THR A 87 -0.11 0.13 19.30
N SER A 88 0.18 -1.08 19.77
CA SER A 88 0.63 -1.30 21.14
C SER A 88 1.95 -0.57 21.39
N ALA A 89 2.12 0.01 22.59
CA ALA A 89 3.33 0.75 22.91
C ALA A 89 4.58 -0.16 22.88
N ALA A 90 4.43 -1.42 23.30
CA ALA A 90 5.48 -2.43 23.26
C ALA A 90 5.91 -2.75 21.82
N ASN A 91 4.97 -2.99 20.91
CA ASN A 91 5.29 -3.32 19.53
C ASN A 91 5.92 -2.14 18.80
N ARG A 92 5.44 -0.91 19.05
CA ARG A 92 6.10 0.30 18.53
C ARG A 92 7.53 0.45 19.02
N LYS A 93 7.79 0.20 20.31
CA LYS A 93 9.15 0.23 20.87
C LYS A 93 10.04 -0.82 20.21
N ASN A 94 9.56 -2.05 20.06
CA ASN A 94 10.31 -3.14 19.44
C ASN A 94 10.62 -2.86 17.96
N MET A 95 9.65 -2.33 17.21
CA MET A 95 9.87 -1.91 15.82
C MET A 95 10.89 -0.78 15.73
N ASN A 96 10.82 0.23 16.58
CA ASN A 96 11.79 1.33 16.58
C ASN A 96 13.21 0.83 16.91
N GLN A 97 13.34 -0.08 17.89
CA GLN A 97 14.63 -0.69 18.23
C GLN A 97 15.18 -1.54 17.09
N TRP A 98 14.32 -2.29 16.41
CA TRP A 98 14.71 -3.08 15.24
C TRP A 98 15.16 -2.20 14.09
N VAL A 99 14.40 -1.14 13.74
CA VAL A 99 14.80 -0.17 12.70
C VAL A 99 16.18 0.44 13.03
N ALA A 100 16.38 0.85 14.28
CA ALA A 100 17.65 1.44 14.73
C ALA A 100 18.84 0.45 14.72
N SER A 101 18.58 -0.86 14.69
CA SER A 101 19.64 -1.87 14.58
C SER A 101 19.98 -2.26 13.14
N GLN A 102 19.20 -1.80 12.16
CA GLN A 102 19.45 -2.07 10.74
C GLN A 102 20.36 -1.00 10.12
N SER A 103 21.22 -1.42 9.19
CA SER A 103 21.85 -0.51 8.23
C SER A 103 20.97 -0.46 6.98
N ALA A 104 20.12 0.56 6.90
CA ALA A 104 19.13 0.74 5.84
C ALA A 104 19.01 2.21 5.44
N GLN A 105 18.50 2.44 4.24
CA GLN A 105 18.38 3.78 3.66
C GLN A 105 16.99 4.36 3.91
N TYR A 106 15.96 3.51 3.86
CA TYR A 106 14.58 3.91 4.06
C TYR A 106 13.82 2.90 4.92
N VAL A 107 12.82 3.38 5.65
CA VAL A 107 11.80 2.54 6.27
C VAL A 107 10.42 2.97 5.80
N VAL A 108 9.64 1.98 5.36
CA VAL A 108 8.24 2.14 4.97
C VAL A 108 7.35 1.72 6.13
N SER A 109 6.41 2.58 6.47
CA SER A 109 5.36 2.34 7.46
C SER A 109 4.02 2.83 6.92
N GLY A 110 2.93 2.58 7.64
CA GLY A 110 1.62 3.00 7.15
C GLY A 110 0.44 2.59 8.00
N VAL A 111 -0.74 2.93 7.49
CA VAL A 111 -2.03 2.64 8.10
C VAL A 111 -2.98 2.09 7.05
N VAL A 112 -3.69 1.02 7.37
CA VAL A 112 -4.81 0.52 6.59
C VAL A 112 -6.10 1.07 7.18
N HIS A 113 -6.78 1.93 6.42
CA HIS A 113 -8.04 2.57 6.81
C HIS A 113 -9.28 1.79 6.34
N GLU A 114 -9.16 1.09 5.21
CA GLU A 114 -10.24 0.28 4.62
C GLU A 114 -9.61 -0.94 3.94
N TRP A 115 -10.16 -2.13 4.17
CA TRP A 115 -9.72 -3.38 3.53
C TRP A 115 -10.83 -4.42 3.60
N ARG A 116 -11.84 -4.34 2.72
CA ARG A 116 -12.97 -5.27 2.78
C ARG A 116 -13.70 -5.36 1.44
N TYR A 117 -14.49 -6.42 1.29
CA TYR A 117 -15.62 -6.38 0.37
C TYR A 117 -16.77 -5.65 1.05
N LYS A 118 -17.43 -4.74 0.31
CA LYS A 118 -18.63 -4.05 0.81
C LYS A 118 -19.80 -5.02 0.95
N THR A 119 -20.79 -4.65 1.75
CA THR A 119 -22.02 -5.42 1.92
C THR A 119 -22.97 -5.15 0.75
N GLY A 120 -23.61 -6.20 0.21
CA GLY A 120 -24.53 -6.12 -0.91
C GLY A 120 -24.37 -7.31 -1.86
N VAL A 121 -25.23 -7.43 -2.87
CA VAL A 121 -25.19 -8.54 -3.85
C VAL A 121 -23.89 -8.55 -4.66
N ASP A 122 -23.39 -7.37 -4.99
CA ASP A 122 -22.20 -7.20 -5.82
C ASP A 122 -20.89 -7.23 -5.04
N GLY A 123 -20.92 -6.98 -3.72
CA GLY A 123 -19.76 -7.17 -2.85
C GLY A 123 -18.46 -6.48 -3.30
N GLU A 124 -18.49 -5.24 -3.77
CA GLU A 124 -17.30 -4.59 -4.35
C GLU A 124 -16.12 -4.47 -3.37
N PRO A 125 -14.86 -4.69 -3.82
CA PRO A 125 -13.69 -4.52 -2.96
C PRO A 125 -13.40 -3.04 -2.71
N ALA A 126 -13.07 -2.69 -1.47
CA ALA A 126 -12.67 -1.36 -1.07
C ALA A 126 -11.35 -1.43 -0.28
N VAL A 127 -10.38 -0.62 -0.71
CA VAL A 127 -9.09 -0.46 -0.05
C VAL A 127 -8.78 1.02 0.16
N GLY A 128 -8.26 1.34 1.33
CA GLY A 128 -7.76 2.66 1.69
C GLY A 128 -6.53 2.51 2.57
N VAL A 129 -5.41 3.08 2.15
CA VAL A 129 -4.13 3.00 2.86
C VAL A 129 -3.42 4.35 2.89
N MET A 130 -2.66 4.58 3.95
CA MET A 130 -1.65 5.63 4.05
C MET A 130 -0.27 4.96 4.10
N ILE A 131 0.69 5.48 3.36
CA ILE A 131 2.10 5.07 3.37
C ILE A 131 2.95 6.27 3.79
N GLU A 132 3.95 6.03 4.63
CA GLU A 132 5.00 6.97 4.99
C GLU A 132 6.36 6.31 4.76
N ILE A 133 7.27 7.03 4.10
CA ILE A 133 8.66 6.64 3.92
C ILE A 133 9.53 7.63 4.68
N ARG A 134 10.40 7.09 5.51
CA ARG A 134 11.34 7.84 6.32
C ARG A 134 12.77 7.48 5.94
N GLU A 135 13.62 8.48 5.73
CA GLU A 135 15.05 8.25 5.53
C GLU A 135 15.73 7.86 6.84
N LEU A 136 16.74 7.00 6.76
CA LEU A 136 17.53 6.54 7.88
C LEU A 136 19.00 6.97 7.70
N PRO A 137 19.72 7.27 8.80
CA PRO A 137 19.30 7.13 10.20
C PRO A 137 18.54 8.34 10.79
N GLU A 138 18.50 9.48 10.11
CA GLU A 138 18.00 10.76 10.66
C GLU A 138 16.51 10.71 11.00
N GLY A 139 15.79 9.79 10.36
CA GLY A 139 14.39 9.59 10.64
C GLY A 139 13.53 10.71 10.07
N ARG A 140 13.89 11.38 8.97
CA ARG A 140 13.04 12.41 8.36
C ARG A 140 12.02 11.78 7.42
N ILE A 141 10.77 12.21 7.49
CA ILE A 141 9.75 11.80 6.52
C ILE A 141 10.13 12.43 5.16
N VAL A 142 10.43 11.58 4.19
CA VAL A 142 10.77 12.00 2.82
C VAL A 142 9.59 11.84 1.87
N TYR A 143 8.63 10.97 2.21
CA TYR A 143 7.40 10.79 1.46
C TYR A 143 6.24 10.42 2.39
N SER A 144 5.06 10.96 2.10
CA SER A 144 3.80 10.54 2.70
C SER A 144 2.70 10.58 1.64
N GLY A 145 1.94 9.49 1.53
CA GLY A 145 0.86 9.37 0.56
C GLY A 145 -0.33 8.63 1.12
N THR A 146 -1.54 9.03 0.72
CA THR A 146 -2.79 8.32 1.04
C THR A 146 -3.50 7.98 -0.26
N GLY A 147 -3.92 6.72 -0.38
CA GLY A 147 -4.58 6.20 -1.56
C GLY A 147 -5.85 5.42 -1.20
N SER A 148 -6.88 5.53 -2.02
CA SER A 148 -8.08 4.70 -1.88
C SER A 148 -8.69 4.32 -3.23
N ARG A 149 -9.34 3.16 -3.25
CA ARG A 149 -10.04 2.62 -4.42
C ARG A 149 -11.22 1.78 -3.98
N ALA A 150 -12.37 2.02 -4.60
CA ALA A 150 -13.45 1.04 -4.69
C ALA A 150 -13.35 0.37 -6.08
N GLY A 151 -13.33 -0.95 -6.11
CA GLY A 151 -13.34 -1.75 -7.33
C GLY A 151 -14.76 -2.12 -7.76
N TRP A 152 -14.85 -3.05 -8.70
CA TRP A 152 -16.11 -3.62 -9.20
C TRP A 152 -16.38 -5.00 -8.59
N ALA A 153 -17.63 -5.47 -8.69
CA ALA A 153 -18.10 -6.72 -8.09
C ALA A 153 -17.22 -7.96 -8.31
N ARG A 154 -16.58 -8.06 -9.49
CA ARG A 154 -15.76 -9.23 -9.87
C ARG A 154 -14.26 -9.02 -9.66
N GLN A 155 -13.85 -7.91 -9.05
CA GLN A 155 -12.44 -7.66 -8.75
C GLN A 155 -12.07 -8.25 -7.40
N SER A 156 -10.82 -8.68 -7.27
CA SER A 156 -10.34 -9.18 -5.98
C SER A 156 -9.92 -8.03 -5.06
N LEU A 157 -10.11 -8.22 -3.76
CA LEU A 157 -9.67 -7.27 -2.74
C LEU A 157 -8.15 -7.09 -2.74
N SER A 158 -7.39 -8.17 -2.93
CA SER A 158 -5.93 -8.13 -3.02
C SER A 158 -5.44 -7.38 -4.25
N GLU A 159 -6.05 -7.58 -5.42
CA GLU A 159 -5.75 -6.82 -6.64
C GLU A 159 -6.06 -5.33 -6.45
N THR A 160 -7.17 -5.02 -5.80
CA THR A 160 -7.53 -3.63 -5.47
C THR A 160 -6.47 -2.98 -4.58
N GLY A 161 -5.97 -3.72 -3.59
CA GLY A 161 -4.88 -3.25 -2.73
C GLY A 161 -3.56 -3.06 -3.47
N GLN A 162 -3.18 -4.00 -4.34
CA GLN A 162 -2.01 -3.87 -5.21
C GLN A 162 -2.10 -2.60 -6.06
N LYS A 163 -3.24 -2.33 -6.70
CA LYS A 163 -3.45 -1.12 -7.53
C LYS A 163 -3.30 0.18 -6.74
N VAL A 164 -3.76 0.22 -5.49
CA VAL A 164 -3.64 1.42 -4.64
C VAL A 164 -2.18 1.63 -4.23
N ILE A 165 -1.53 0.57 -3.74
CA ILE A 165 -0.15 0.64 -3.25
C ILE A 165 0.83 0.92 -4.40
N ASP A 166 0.65 0.29 -5.56
CA ASP A 166 1.43 0.54 -6.77
C ASP A 166 1.35 2.01 -7.19
N LYS A 167 0.14 2.60 -7.21
CA LYS A 167 -0.04 4.02 -7.52
C LYS A 167 0.59 4.98 -6.50
N LEU A 168 0.78 4.54 -5.26
CA LEU A 168 1.45 5.34 -4.22
C LEU A 168 2.97 5.28 -4.33
N LEU A 169 3.54 4.14 -4.74
CA LEU A 169 4.98 3.90 -4.70
C LEU A 169 5.67 4.03 -6.07
N ALA A 170 5.01 3.63 -7.16
CA ALA A 170 5.60 3.67 -8.50
C ALA A 170 6.14 5.06 -8.91
N PRO A 171 5.50 6.19 -8.55
CA PRO A 171 6.01 7.50 -8.95
C PRO A 171 7.26 7.96 -8.20
N VAL A 172 7.61 7.33 -7.07
CA VAL A 172 8.65 7.83 -6.15
C VAL A 172 9.83 6.87 -5.97
N VAL A 173 9.75 5.64 -6.47
CA VAL A 173 10.82 4.64 -6.41
C VAL A 173 11.48 4.53 -7.78
N GLN A 174 12.82 4.57 -7.84
CA GLN A 174 13.61 4.44 -9.07
C GLN A 174 14.69 3.38 -8.99
#